data_AF-A0A9E5FGN9-F1
#
_entry.id   AF-A0A9E5FGN9-F1
#
_cell.length_a   1.000
_cell.length_b   1.000
_cell.length_c   1.000
_cell.angle_alpha   90.00
_cell.angle_beta   90.00
_cell.angle_gamma   90.00
#
_symmetry.space_group_name_H-M   'P 1'
#
loop_
_entity.id
_entity.type
_entity.pdbx_description
1 polymer ?
#
loop_
_entity_poly.entity_id
_entity_poly.type
_entity_poly.pdbx_seq_one_letter_code
_entity_poly.pdbx_strand_id
1 'polypeptide(L)'
;FVSWGMAIAFGGYGYRSYQNFQVKRQAHNLTLTQNLYYQKLDSNAGVIMRLVDEAEEQECREAFLAYYALVTAAPSEGWSREMLDDWVELFLEGEAKLRVDFEVEDALAKLERFGVLTRTGDRLRALPPQQALAKLDEAWDNFFNYSNAAT
;
A
#
# COMPACT_ATOMS: atom_id res chain seq x y z
N PHE A 1 25.96 -41.74 -5.79
CA PHE A 1 24.82 -41.16 -5.04
C PHE A 1 25.08 -39.77 -4.42
N VAL A 2 26.27 -39.15 -4.56
CA VAL A 2 26.62 -37.87 -3.90
C VAL A 2 26.27 -36.60 -4.72
N SER A 3 26.02 -36.71 -6.03
CA SER A 3 25.91 -35.54 -6.93
C SER A 3 24.61 -34.73 -6.83
N TRP A 4 23.50 -35.33 -6.41
CA TRP A 4 22.20 -34.63 -6.37
C TRP A 4 22.05 -33.72 -5.15
N GLY A 5 22.69 -34.08 -4.02
CA GLY A 5 22.67 -33.28 -2.79
C GLY A 5 23.35 -31.92 -2.93
N MET A 6 24.46 -31.84 -3.67
CA MET A 6 25.13 -30.56 -3.94
C MET A 6 24.31 -29.65 -4.86
N ALA A 7 23.63 -30.21 -5.87
CA ALA A 7 22.79 -29.43 -6.78
C ALA A 7 21.58 -28.82 -6.07
N ILE A 8 20.95 -29.58 -5.16
CA ILE A 8 19.84 -29.09 -4.33
C ILE A 8 20.32 -28.03 -3.34
N ALA A 9 21.50 -28.20 -2.72
CA ALA A 9 22.08 -27.21 -1.81
C ALA A 9 22.42 -25.89 -2.52
N PHE A 10 23.01 -25.94 -3.72
CA PHE A 10 23.30 -24.75 -4.53
C PHE A 10 22.04 -24.08 -5.07
N GLY A 11 21.05 -24.85 -5.52
CA GLY A 11 19.75 -24.32 -5.96
C GLY A 11 18.97 -23.65 -4.82
N GLY A 12 18.96 -24.26 -3.64
CA GLY A 12 18.31 -23.72 -2.44
C GLY A 12 18.98 -22.42 -1.93
N TYR A 13 20.32 -22.34 -1.95
CA TYR A 13 21.03 -21.11 -1.60
C TYR A 13 20.82 -20.00 -2.63
N GLY A 14 20.78 -20.33 -3.92
CA GLY A 14 20.49 -19.37 -4.98
C GLY A 14 19.08 -18.79 -4.87
N TYR A 15 18.08 -19.64 -4.63
CA TYR A 15 16.70 -19.22 -4.43
C TYR A 15 16.53 -18.33 -3.19
N ARG A 16 17.11 -18.72 -2.05
CA ARG A 16 17.07 -17.93 -0.80
C ARG A 16 17.81 -16.59 -0.95
N SER A 17 18.90 -16.57 -1.71
CA SER A 17 19.62 -15.33 -2.02
C SER A 17 18.81 -14.40 -2.91
N TYR A 18 18.05 -14.94 -3.87
CA TYR A 18 17.16 -14.16 -4.74
C TYR A 18 15.96 -13.59 -3.98
N GLN A 19 15.34 -14.38 -3.09
CA GLN A 19 14.28 -13.91 -2.19
C GLN A 19 14.79 -12.79 -1.28
N ASN A 20 15.93 -12.98 -0.62
CA ASN A 20 16.52 -11.95 0.24
C ASN A 20 16.90 -10.67 -0.53
N PHE A 21 17.23 -10.78 -1.82
CA PHE A 21 17.53 -9.63 -2.67
C PHE A 21 16.27 -8.86 -3.06
N GLN A 22 15.17 -9.57 -3.36
CA GLN A 22 13.86 -8.96 -3.65
C GLN A 22 13.27 -8.29 -2.42
N VAL A 23 13.31 -8.95 -1.25
CA VAL A 23 12.87 -8.38 0.04
C VAL A 23 13.68 -7.12 0.38
N LYS A 24 15.01 -7.14 0.16
CA LYS A 24 15.85 -5.94 0.35
C LYS A 24 15.55 -4.83 -0.65
N ARG A 25 15.26 -5.14 -1.92
CA ARG A 25 14.81 -4.13 -2.90
C ARG A 25 13.46 -3.54 -2.52
N GLN A 26 12.52 -4.35 -2.05
CA GLN A 26 11.20 -3.88 -1.59
C GLN A 26 11.35 -2.97 -0.37
N ALA A 27 12.09 -3.37 0.66
CA ALA A 27 12.34 -2.55 1.85
C ALA A 27 13.10 -1.25 1.54
N HIS A 28 14.04 -1.29 0.58
CA HIS A 28 14.76 -0.11 0.13
C HIS A 28 13.87 0.84 -0.70
N ASN A 29 13.06 0.29 -1.61
CA ASN A 29 12.04 1.05 -2.33
C ASN A 29 11.03 1.66 -1.36
N LEU A 30 10.69 0.95 -0.29
CA LEU A 30 9.74 1.41 0.71
C LEU A 30 10.26 2.60 1.52
N THR A 31 11.51 2.54 1.94
CA THR A 31 12.19 3.65 2.62
C THR A 31 12.36 4.85 1.69
N LEU A 32 12.64 4.61 0.41
CA LEU A 32 12.68 5.65 -0.63
C LEU A 32 11.30 6.26 -0.88
N THR A 33 10.25 5.45 -0.99
CA THR A 33 8.87 5.89 -1.17
C THR A 33 8.40 6.69 0.04
N GLN A 34 8.77 6.30 1.26
CA GLN A 34 8.48 7.08 2.47
C GLN A 34 9.23 8.42 2.48
N ASN A 35 10.53 8.44 2.19
CA ASN A 35 11.30 9.69 2.11
C ASN A 35 10.81 10.61 0.97
N LEU A 36 10.44 10.03 -0.17
CA LEU A 36 9.83 10.76 -1.28
C LEU A 36 8.45 11.25 -0.90
N TYR A 37 7.62 10.46 -0.22
CA TYR A 37 6.30 10.87 0.27
C TYR A 37 6.41 12.11 1.17
N TYR A 38 7.29 12.08 2.18
CA TYR A 38 7.50 13.22 3.07
C TYR A 38 8.14 14.44 2.39
N GLN A 39 9.01 14.27 1.39
CA GLN A 39 9.61 15.39 0.63
C GLN A 39 8.73 15.91 -0.52
N LYS A 40 7.84 15.09 -1.08
CA LYS A 40 7.01 15.42 -2.26
C LYS A 40 5.62 15.92 -1.90
N LEU A 41 5.12 15.65 -0.70
CA LEU A 41 3.82 16.15 -0.24
C LEU A 41 3.68 17.68 -0.30
N ASP A 42 4.78 18.41 -0.08
CA ASP A 42 4.78 19.88 -0.17
C ASP A 42 5.03 20.44 -1.59
N SER A 43 5.43 19.62 -2.59
CA SER A 43 5.89 20.16 -3.89
C SER A 43 5.57 19.34 -5.15
N ASN A 44 5.13 18.09 -5.04
CA ASN A 44 5.20 17.11 -6.14
C ASN A 44 4.01 16.13 -6.15
N ALA A 45 2.79 16.62 -5.92
CA ALA A 45 1.55 15.85 -6.05
C ALA A 45 1.43 15.08 -7.39
N GLY A 46 2.03 15.59 -8.47
CA GLY A 46 2.11 14.88 -9.76
C GLY A 46 2.81 13.50 -9.72
N VAL A 47 3.66 13.22 -8.72
CA VAL A 47 4.28 11.91 -8.54
C VAL A 47 3.30 10.92 -7.91
N ILE A 48 2.48 11.38 -6.97
CA ILE A 48 1.40 10.58 -6.40
C ILE A 48 0.39 10.26 -7.50
N MET A 49 0.01 11.25 -8.31
CA MET A 49 -0.90 11.04 -9.43
C MET A 49 -0.36 9.99 -10.42
N ARG A 50 0.92 10.07 -10.77
CA ARG A 50 1.54 9.07 -11.64
C ARG A 50 1.52 7.66 -11.04
N LEU A 51 1.74 7.52 -9.73
CA LEU A 51 1.66 6.21 -9.06
C LEU A 51 0.22 5.66 -9.03
N VAL A 52 -0.77 6.54 -8.86
CA VAL A 52 -2.19 6.19 -8.97
C VAL A 52 -2.53 5.77 -10.40
N ASP A 53 -2.05 6.49 -11.42
CA ASP A 53 -2.25 6.11 -12.82
C ASP A 53 -1.57 4.80 -13.20
N GLU A 54 -0.42 4.50 -12.58
CA GLU A 54 0.33 3.25 -12.77
C GLU A 54 -0.31 2.05 -12.04
N ALA A 55 -1.21 2.26 -11.08
CA ALA A 55 -1.93 1.17 -10.44
C ALA A 55 -2.91 0.52 -11.44
N GLU A 56 -2.62 -0.74 -11.77
CA GLU A 56 -3.17 -1.48 -12.91
C GLU A 56 -4.68 -1.78 -12.77
N GLU A 57 -5.19 -1.88 -11.54
CA GLU A 57 -6.60 -2.12 -11.25
C GLU A 57 -7.27 -0.84 -10.72
N GLN A 58 -8.43 -0.50 -11.30
CA GLN A 58 -9.25 0.62 -10.83
C GLN A 58 -9.55 0.53 -9.33
N GLU A 59 -9.77 -0.69 -8.85
CA GLU A 59 -10.02 -0.98 -7.45
C GLU A 59 -8.83 -0.62 -6.53
N CYS A 60 -7.59 -0.76 -7.02
CA CYS A 60 -6.38 -0.46 -6.26
C CYS A 60 -6.12 1.06 -6.17
N ARG A 61 -6.50 1.81 -7.21
CA ARG A 61 -6.39 3.28 -7.25
C ARG A 61 -7.21 3.94 -6.14
N GLU A 62 -8.43 3.48 -5.95
CA GLU A 62 -9.35 4.07 -4.98
C GLU A 62 -8.87 3.89 -3.55
N ALA A 63 -8.44 2.68 -3.20
CA ALA A 63 -7.88 2.38 -1.88
C ALA A 63 -6.62 3.23 -1.61
N PHE A 64 -5.75 3.38 -2.61
CA PHE A 64 -4.53 4.19 -2.47
C PHE A 64 -4.84 5.67 -2.25
N LEU A 65 -5.79 6.24 -3.01
CA LEU A 65 -6.23 7.63 -2.86
C LEU A 65 -6.86 7.89 -1.50
N ALA A 66 -7.76 7.01 -1.04
CA ALA A 66 -8.37 7.13 0.28
C ALA A 66 -7.32 7.05 1.40
N TYR A 67 -6.37 6.10 1.31
CA TYR A 67 -5.30 5.97 2.28
C TYR A 67 -4.42 7.22 2.32
N TYR A 68 -4.02 7.72 1.15
CA TYR A 68 -3.24 8.94 1.03
C TYR A 68 -3.93 10.13 1.70
N ALA A 69 -5.20 10.35 1.39
CA ALA A 69 -5.98 11.45 1.95
C ALA A 69 -6.07 11.35 3.50
N LEU A 70 -6.33 10.14 4.02
CA LEU A 70 -6.41 9.89 5.46
C LEU A 70 -5.08 10.09 6.21
N VAL A 71 -3.93 9.87 5.58
CA VAL A 71 -2.62 10.05 6.24
C VAL A 71 -2.12 11.49 6.11
N THR A 72 -2.49 12.19 5.05
CA THR A 72 -1.90 13.50 4.71
C THR A 72 -2.72 14.68 5.20
N ALA A 73 -4.04 14.57 5.13
CA ALA A 73 -4.94 15.69 5.30
C ALA A 73 -5.95 15.48 6.44
N ALA A 74 -6.21 14.23 6.85
CA ALA A 74 -7.11 14.00 7.98
C ALA A 74 -6.51 14.49 9.30
N PRO A 75 -7.31 15.17 10.15
CA PRO A 75 -6.89 15.60 11.47
C PRO A 75 -6.71 14.39 12.39
N SER A 76 -6.06 14.60 13.54
CA SER A 76 -5.87 13.55 14.55
C SER A 76 -7.17 12.90 15.04
N GLU A 77 -8.30 13.62 14.94
CA GLU A 77 -9.61 13.11 15.30
C GLU A 77 -10.21 12.15 14.25
N GLY A 78 -9.70 12.17 13.02
CA GLY A 78 -10.20 11.41 11.86
C GLY A 78 -11.28 12.17 11.07
N TRP A 79 -11.52 11.70 9.86
CA TRP A 79 -12.56 12.23 8.97
C TRP A 79 -13.83 11.40 8.98
N SER A 80 -14.97 12.01 8.64
CA SER A 80 -16.11 11.23 8.18
C SER A 80 -15.87 10.75 6.75
N ARG A 81 -16.70 9.81 6.31
CA ARG A 81 -16.69 9.32 4.93
C ARG A 81 -16.87 10.45 3.92
N GLU A 82 -17.83 11.34 4.17
CA GLU A 82 -18.18 12.45 3.26
C GLU A 82 -17.01 13.44 3.15
N MET A 83 -16.34 13.73 4.27
CA MET A 83 -15.16 14.59 4.25
C MET A 83 -14.00 13.98 3.47
N LEU A 84 -13.85 12.65 3.52
CA LEU A 84 -12.84 11.94 2.73
C LEU A 84 -13.18 11.99 1.24
N ASP A 85 -14.44 11.75 0.91
CA ASP A 85 -14.97 11.75 -0.45
C ASP A 85 -14.76 13.12 -1.12
N ASP A 86 -15.33 14.18 -0.52
CA ASP A 86 -15.20 15.57 -0.98
C ASP A 86 -13.73 15.96 -1.20
N TRP A 87 -12.86 15.55 -0.27
CA TRP A 87 -11.44 15.89 -0.35
C TRP A 87 -10.75 15.21 -1.53
N VAL A 88 -11.01 13.92 -1.77
CA VAL A 88 -10.40 13.17 -2.88
C VAL A 88 -10.88 13.73 -4.23
N GLU A 89 -12.17 14.03 -4.36
CA GLU A 89 -12.71 14.64 -5.58
C GLU A 89 -12.10 16.01 -5.88
N LEU A 90 -12.04 16.88 -4.85
CA LEU A 90 -11.40 18.20 -4.98
C LEU A 90 -9.91 18.10 -5.30
N PHE A 91 -9.22 17.11 -4.73
CA PHE A 91 -7.81 16.86 -5.01
C PHE A 91 -7.60 16.44 -6.47
N LEU A 92 -8.42 15.53 -7.00
CA LEU A 92 -8.34 15.07 -8.38
C LEU A 92 -8.71 16.18 -9.39
N GLU A 93 -9.70 17.02 -9.07
CA GLU A 93 -10.03 18.17 -9.90
C GLU A 93 -8.91 19.23 -9.88
N GLY A 94 -8.31 19.46 -8.71
CA GLY A 94 -7.20 20.38 -8.52
C GLY A 94 -5.96 19.98 -9.31
N GLU A 95 -5.46 18.78 -9.04
CA GLU A 95 -4.16 18.29 -9.52
C GLU A 95 -4.21 17.69 -10.93
N ALA A 96 -5.28 16.96 -11.25
CA ALA A 96 -5.39 16.22 -12.51
C ALA A 96 -6.44 16.79 -13.47
N LYS A 97 -7.23 17.80 -13.05
CA LYS A 97 -8.38 18.32 -13.81
C LYS A 97 -9.41 17.23 -14.14
N LEU A 98 -9.48 16.20 -13.31
CA LEU A 98 -10.43 15.11 -13.44
C LEU A 98 -11.61 15.38 -12.52
N ARG A 99 -12.82 15.40 -13.09
CA ARG A 99 -14.07 15.40 -12.33
C ARG A 99 -14.59 13.98 -12.32
N VAL A 100 -14.55 13.36 -11.15
CA VAL A 100 -14.92 11.96 -10.94
C VAL A 100 -15.70 11.87 -9.64
N ASP A 101 -16.70 11.00 -9.66
CA ASP A 101 -17.47 10.58 -8.48
C ASP A 101 -16.67 9.47 -7.80
N PHE A 102 -16.15 9.72 -6.60
CA PHE A 102 -15.23 8.81 -5.94
C PHE A 102 -15.97 7.67 -5.21
N GLU A 103 -15.61 6.41 -5.47
CA GLU A 103 -16.20 5.26 -4.79
C GLU A 103 -15.60 5.07 -3.37
N VAL A 104 -15.90 6.01 -2.47
CA VAL A 104 -15.33 6.04 -1.10
C VAL A 104 -15.62 4.77 -0.31
N GLU A 105 -16.81 4.19 -0.44
CA GLU A 105 -17.18 2.98 0.30
C GLU A 105 -16.34 1.76 -0.10
N ASP A 106 -16.07 1.60 -1.40
CA ASP A 106 -15.25 0.50 -1.89
C ASP A 106 -13.78 0.69 -1.47
N ALA A 107 -13.29 1.93 -1.53
CA ALA A 107 -11.98 2.28 -1.01
C ALA A 107 -11.84 1.93 0.49
N LEU A 108 -12.82 2.33 1.30
CA LEU A 108 -12.82 2.05 2.75
C LEU A 108 -12.91 0.55 3.03
N ALA A 109 -13.78 -0.19 2.33
CA ALA A 109 -13.89 -1.63 2.47
C ALA A 109 -12.56 -2.36 2.20
N LYS A 110 -11.82 -1.92 1.16
CA LYS A 110 -10.47 -2.46 0.85
C LYS A 110 -9.48 -2.14 1.96
N LEU A 111 -9.46 -0.91 2.48
CA LEU A 111 -8.55 -0.53 3.56
C LEU A 111 -8.85 -1.25 4.88
N GLU A 112 -10.14 -1.50 5.18
CA GLU A 112 -10.55 -2.35 6.30
C GLU A 112 -10.08 -3.80 6.09
N ARG A 113 -10.26 -4.34 4.88
CA ARG A 113 -9.80 -5.69 4.51
C ARG A 113 -8.28 -5.85 4.65
N PHE A 114 -7.52 -4.83 4.29
CA PHE A 114 -6.05 -4.81 4.47
C PHE A 114 -5.63 -4.54 5.92
N GLY A 115 -6.57 -4.23 6.82
CA GLY A 115 -6.29 -3.97 8.23
C GLY A 115 -5.49 -2.69 8.46
N VAL A 116 -5.54 -1.75 7.52
CA VAL A 116 -4.82 -0.47 7.56
C VAL A 116 -5.72 0.72 7.90
N LEU A 117 -7.02 0.48 8.08
CA LEU A 117 -8.01 1.46 8.49
C LEU A 117 -8.61 1.10 9.85
N THR A 118 -8.75 2.11 10.71
CA THR A 118 -9.47 2.04 11.97
C THR A 118 -10.70 2.93 11.88
N ARG A 119 -11.87 2.34 12.12
CA ARG A 119 -13.15 3.05 12.17
C ARG A 119 -13.65 3.12 13.61
N THR A 120 -13.81 4.34 14.13
CA THR A 120 -14.34 4.59 15.47
C THR A 120 -15.64 5.39 15.34
N GLY A 121 -16.76 4.69 15.30
CA GLY A 121 -18.05 5.31 14.96
C GLY A 121 -18.03 5.82 13.53
N ASP A 122 -18.20 7.13 13.36
CA ASP A 122 -18.16 7.82 12.07
C ASP A 122 -16.77 8.40 11.73
N ARG A 123 -15.75 8.14 12.58
CA ARG A 123 -14.40 8.65 12.37
C ARG A 123 -13.50 7.59 11.76
N LEU A 124 -12.90 7.93 10.62
CA LEU A 124 -11.97 7.13 9.84
C LEU A 124 -10.54 7.58 10.11
N ARG A 125 -9.67 6.63 10.41
CA ARG A 125 -8.23 6.86 10.58
C ARG A 125 -7.41 5.77 9.95
N ALA A 126 -6.53 6.15 9.03
CA ALA A 126 -5.54 5.23 8.49
C ALA A 126 -4.41 5.00 9.50
N LEU A 127 -3.85 3.79 9.48
CA LEU A 127 -2.60 3.50 10.18
C LEU A 127 -1.46 4.32 9.56
N PRO A 128 -0.48 4.77 10.36
CA PRO A 128 0.72 5.39 9.83
C PRO A 128 1.40 4.48 8.79
N PRO A 129 2.04 5.03 7.75
CA PRO A 129 2.65 4.26 6.66
C PRO A 129 3.51 3.09 7.14
N GLN A 130 4.36 3.31 8.15
CA GLN A 130 5.24 2.27 8.67
C GLN A 130 4.46 1.08 9.26
N GLN A 131 3.33 1.34 9.93
CA GLN A 131 2.48 0.30 10.51
C GLN A 131 1.62 -0.37 9.43
N ALA A 132 1.10 0.40 8.48
CA ALA A 132 0.33 -0.14 7.35
C ALA A 132 1.19 -1.09 6.52
N LEU A 133 2.46 -0.76 6.32
CA LEU A 133 3.39 -1.60 5.57
C LEU A 133 3.76 -2.87 6.32
N ALA A 134 3.98 -2.80 7.63
CA ALA A 134 4.19 -4.00 8.44
C ALA A 134 2.97 -4.93 8.39
N LYS A 135 1.75 -4.37 8.43
CA LYS A 135 0.49 -5.11 8.27
C LYS A 135 0.35 -5.79 6.91
N LEU A 136 0.68 -5.07 5.84
CA LEU A 136 0.64 -5.62 4.48
C LEU A 136 1.70 -6.70 4.27
N ASP A 137 2.90 -6.51 4.82
CA ASP A 137 4.00 -7.50 4.80
C ASP A 137 3.59 -8.78 5.54
N GLU A 138 3.00 -8.66 6.73
CA GLU A 138 2.46 -9.79 7.49
C GLU A 138 1.34 -10.52 6.71
N ALA A 139 0.42 -9.78 6.08
CA ALA A 139 -0.62 -10.38 5.27
C ALA A 139 -0.03 -11.15 4.08
N TRP A 140 0.98 -10.59 3.41
CA TRP A 140 1.64 -11.20 2.27
C TRP A 140 2.42 -12.46 2.64
N ASP A 141 3.21 -12.40 3.72
CA ASP A 141 3.94 -13.55 4.26
C ASP A 141 3.00 -14.72 4.61
N ASN A 142 1.85 -14.42 5.21
CA ASN A 142 0.85 -15.44 5.55
C ASN A 142 0.18 -16.06 4.30
N PHE A 143 0.00 -15.29 3.22
CA PHE A 143 -0.56 -15.80 1.96
C PHE A 143 0.38 -16.79 1.26
N PHE A 144 1.71 -16.57 1.28
CA PHE A 144 2.66 -17.47 0.64
C PHE A 144 3.06 -18.67 1.51
N ASN A 145 2.98 -18.55 2.84
CA ASN A 145 3.37 -19.63 3.77
C ASN A 145 2.41 -20.83 3.81
N TYR A 146 1.23 -20.76 3.21
CA TYR A 146 0.31 -21.91 3.12
C TYR A 146 0.70 -22.94 2.04
N SER A 147 1.64 -22.63 1.15
CA SER A 147 2.03 -23.51 0.03
C SER A 147 3.14 -24.52 0.34
N ASN A 148 3.74 -24.49 1.54
CA ASN A 148 4.82 -25.42 1.94
C ASN A 148 4.39 -26.50 2.94
N ALA A 149 3.09 -26.67 3.19
CA ALA A 149 2.56 -27.73 4.06
C ALA A 149 1.60 -28.65 3.30
N ALA A 150 2.09 -29.32 2.25
CA ALA A 150 1.40 -30.46 1.67
C ALA A 150 2.42 -31.50 1.17
N THR A 151 2.64 -32.50 2.05
CA THR A 151 3.13 -33.88 1.82
C THR A 151 4.50 -34.12 1.21
#